data_AF-A0A957NLH8-F1
#
_entry.id   AF-A0A957NLH8-F1
#
_cell.length_a   1.000
_cell.length_b   1.000
_cell.length_c   1.000
_cell.angle_alpha   90.00
_cell.angle_beta   90.00
_cell.angle_gamma   90.00
#
_symmetry.space_group_name_H-M   'P 1'
#
loop_
_entity.id
_entity.type
_entity.pdbx_description
1 polymer ?
#
loop_
_entity_poly.entity_id
_entity_poly.type
_entity_poly.pdbx_seq_one_letter_code
_entity_poly.pdbx_strand_id
1 'polypeptide(L)'
;WQGDWANSFAWAKKQGPLAAIPGEPLLDMAWTALMPDAVIAGLPSWVLRSHSWAGLAVGWVHKAVSLLSLLPYGKGHLLITTFKLNDATLAVDALGQTLLAAMVTLLQAA
;
A
#
# COMPACT_ATOMS: atom_id res chain seq x y z
N TRP A 1 7.72 11.23 17.29
CA TRP A 1 8.27 10.01 16.67
C TRP A 1 9.03 9.25 17.75
N GLN A 2 8.50 8.12 18.26
CA GLN A 2 8.94 7.47 19.53
C GLN A 2 9.74 6.16 19.33
N GLY A 3 10.45 5.99 18.21
CA GLY A 3 11.25 4.78 17.98
C GLY A 3 10.52 3.59 17.34
N ASP A 4 9.27 3.77 16.88
CA ASP A 4 8.52 2.74 16.14
C ASP A 4 9.19 2.33 14.81
N TRP A 5 10.05 3.18 14.27
CA TRP A 5 10.81 2.93 13.03
C TRP A 5 11.85 1.82 13.16
N ALA A 6 12.39 1.59 14.37
CA ALA A 6 13.39 0.53 14.56
C ALA A 6 12.77 -0.88 14.46
N ASN A 7 11.43 -0.98 14.62
CA ASN A 7 10.72 -2.25 14.69
C ASN A 7 9.68 -2.44 13.58
N SER A 8 9.50 -1.46 12.68
CA SER A 8 8.50 -1.55 11.62
C SER A 8 8.98 -0.97 10.30
N PHE A 9 8.57 -1.60 9.21
CA PHE A 9 8.81 -1.09 7.86
C PHE A 9 7.57 -1.34 7.00
N ALA A 10 7.20 -0.30 6.25
CA ALA A 10 6.18 -0.41 5.22
C ALA A 10 6.83 -0.65 3.87
N TRP A 11 6.13 -1.33 2.98
CA TRP A 11 6.63 -1.68 1.66
C TRP A 11 5.53 -1.60 0.60
N ALA A 12 5.93 -1.40 -0.65
CA ALA A 12 5.08 -1.50 -1.83
C ALA A 12 5.81 -2.29 -2.93
N LYS A 13 5.07 -3.12 -3.68
CA LYS A 13 5.61 -3.85 -4.83
C LYS A 13 6.04 -2.85 -5.90
N LYS A 14 7.28 -2.98 -6.39
CA LYS A 14 7.81 -2.23 -7.53
C LYS A 14 7.59 -3.00 -8.83
N GLN A 15 6.34 -3.34 -9.12
CA GLN A 15 5.95 -4.19 -10.24
C GLN A 15 4.67 -3.67 -10.88
N GLY A 16 4.45 -4.03 -12.15
CA GLY A 16 3.25 -3.62 -12.88
C GLY A 16 3.05 -2.09 -12.84
N PRO A 17 1.81 -1.62 -12.67
CA PRO A 17 1.53 -0.18 -12.58
C PRO A 17 2.24 0.56 -11.43
N LEU A 18 2.56 -0.13 -10.34
CA LEU A 18 3.27 0.47 -9.20
C LEU A 18 4.78 0.66 -9.48
N ALA A 19 5.32 0.11 -10.56
CA ALA A 19 6.72 0.34 -10.94
C ALA A 19 6.99 1.81 -11.34
N ALA A 20 5.95 2.57 -11.70
CA ALA A 20 6.06 3.99 -12.06
C ALA A 20 6.29 4.92 -10.85
N ILE A 21 6.01 4.43 -9.63
CA ILE A 21 6.25 5.20 -8.41
C ILE A 21 7.78 5.34 -8.23
N PRO A 22 8.33 6.51 -7.86
CA PRO A 22 9.77 6.66 -7.61
C PRO A 22 10.21 5.96 -6.31
N GLY A 23 11.52 5.83 -6.10
CA GLY A 23 12.11 5.28 -4.86
C GLY A 23 12.16 3.76 -4.79
N GLU A 24 12.58 3.26 -3.62
CA GLU A 24 12.79 1.83 -3.34
C GLU A 24 11.48 1.13 -2.90
N PRO A 25 11.46 -0.23 -2.79
CA PRO A 25 10.29 -0.96 -2.31
C PRO A 25 9.88 -0.62 -0.87
N LEU A 26 10.83 -0.18 -0.03
CA LEU A 26 10.53 0.27 1.33
C LEU A 26 10.05 1.72 1.30
N LEU A 27 8.96 2.00 2.01
CA LEU A 27 8.38 3.34 2.05
C LEU A 27 9.18 4.23 2.99
N ASP A 28 9.66 5.35 2.46
CA ASP A 28 10.50 6.32 3.16
C ASP A 28 9.71 7.58 3.56
N MET A 29 10.43 8.65 3.91
CA MET A 29 9.83 9.92 4.32
C MET A 29 8.94 10.57 3.26
N ALA A 30 9.12 10.27 1.96
CA ALA A 30 8.25 10.81 0.91
C ALA A 30 6.80 10.34 1.06
N TRP A 31 6.57 9.21 1.75
CA TRP A 31 5.25 8.63 1.96
C TRP A 31 4.51 9.19 3.19
N THR A 32 5.14 10.08 3.96
CA THR A 32 4.62 10.52 5.27
C THR A 32 3.18 11.04 5.19
N ALA A 33 2.85 11.82 4.16
CA ALA A 33 1.49 12.36 3.97
C ALA A 33 0.45 11.29 3.57
N LEU A 34 0.92 10.18 2.99
CA LEU A 34 0.09 9.07 2.53
C LEU A 34 -0.07 7.97 3.59
N MET A 35 0.80 7.97 4.61
CA MET A 35 0.81 6.93 5.65
C MET A 35 -0.54 6.84 6.37
N PRO A 36 -1.13 5.64 6.44
CA PRO A 36 -2.48 5.45 6.92
C PRO A 36 -2.55 5.42 8.46
N ASP A 37 -3.74 5.72 9.01
CA ASP A 37 -4.01 5.58 10.45
C ASP A 37 -4.55 4.17 10.81
N ALA A 38 -4.88 3.37 9.79
CA ALA A 38 -5.42 2.03 9.91
C ALA A 38 -4.73 1.08 8.94
N VAL A 39 -4.83 -0.22 9.22
CA VAL A 39 -4.27 -1.29 8.39
C VAL A 39 -5.35 -2.31 8.06
N ILE A 40 -5.17 -3.04 6.96
CA ILE A 40 -6.06 -4.16 6.61
C ILE A 40 -5.54 -5.40 7.34
N ALA A 41 -6.14 -5.67 8.50
CA ALA A 41 -5.84 -6.83 9.34
C ALA A 41 -6.77 -8.02 9.05
N GLY A 42 -6.41 -9.20 9.55
CA GLY A 42 -7.26 -10.41 9.48
C GLY A 42 -7.29 -11.11 8.12
N LEU A 43 -6.52 -10.64 7.13
CA LEU A 43 -6.39 -11.34 5.86
C LEU A 43 -5.68 -12.69 6.05
N PRO A 44 -6.16 -13.77 5.40
CA PRO A 44 -5.43 -15.04 5.37
C PRO A 44 -4.01 -14.85 4.85
N SER A 45 -3.07 -15.66 5.35
CA SER A 45 -1.65 -15.55 4.99
C SER A 45 -1.39 -15.69 3.48
N TRP A 46 -2.18 -16.50 2.78
CA TRP A 46 -2.10 -16.63 1.33
C TRP A 46 -2.51 -15.35 0.61
N VAL A 47 -3.54 -14.63 1.11
CA VAL A 47 -3.96 -13.33 0.56
C VAL A 47 -2.85 -12.30 0.75
N LEU A 48 -2.27 -12.22 1.95
CA LEU A 48 -1.14 -11.32 2.22
C LEU A 48 0.04 -11.59 1.29
N ARG A 49 0.29 -12.85 0.94
CA ARG A 49 1.41 -13.24 0.06
C ARG A 49 1.15 -12.91 -1.41
N SER A 50 -0.01 -13.27 -1.96
CA SER A 50 -0.26 -13.19 -3.40
C SER A 50 -1.05 -11.96 -3.85
N HIS A 51 -1.88 -11.38 -2.98
CA HIS A 51 -2.86 -10.35 -3.34
C HIS A 51 -2.59 -8.99 -2.70
N SER A 52 -1.66 -8.89 -1.74
CA SER A 52 -1.18 -7.60 -1.25
C SER A 52 -0.14 -6.98 -2.17
N TRP A 53 -0.30 -5.70 -2.45
CA TRP A 53 0.59 -4.88 -3.26
C TRP A 53 1.38 -3.88 -2.43
N ALA A 54 0.91 -3.58 -1.22
CA ALA A 54 1.66 -2.88 -0.19
C ALA A 54 1.30 -3.44 1.18
N GLY A 55 2.21 -3.31 2.13
CA GLY A 55 2.04 -3.85 3.47
C GLY A 55 2.90 -3.15 4.51
N LEU A 56 2.65 -3.49 5.76
CA LEU A 56 3.44 -3.08 6.92
C LEU A 56 3.81 -4.35 7.69
N ALA A 57 5.06 -4.43 8.11
CA ALA A 57 5.54 -5.46 9.03
C ALA A 57 5.99 -4.80 10.33
N VAL A 58 5.55 -5.34 11.47
CA VAL A 58 5.93 -4.86 12.81
C VAL A 58 6.53 -6.00 13.63
N GLY A 59 7.55 -5.68 14.44
CA GLY A 59 8.15 -6.56 15.44
C GLY A 59 8.85 -7.77 14.82
N TRP A 60 10.03 -7.56 14.22
CA TRP A 60 10.81 -8.61 13.55
C TRP A 60 10.01 -9.42 12.53
N VAL A 61 9.10 -8.76 11.79
CA VAL A 61 8.27 -9.36 10.72
C VAL A 61 7.18 -10.32 11.22
N HIS A 62 6.94 -10.44 12.53
CA HIS A 62 5.94 -11.36 13.06
C HIS A 62 4.48 -10.92 12.84
N LYS A 63 4.24 -9.62 12.57
CA LYS A 63 2.90 -9.08 12.32
C LYS A 63 2.85 -8.34 10.99
N ALA A 64 2.61 -9.10 9.92
CA ALA A 64 2.39 -8.56 8.58
C ALA A 64 0.91 -8.20 8.38
N VAL A 65 0.66 -7.01 7.84
CA VAL A 65 -0.67 -6.52 7.48
C VAL A 65 -0.62 -5.89 6.10
N SER A 66 -1.77 -5.80 5.43
CA SER A 66 -1.86 -5.17 4.12
C SER A 66 -2.21 -3.70 4.23
N LEU A 67 -1.62 -2.89 3.35
CA LEU A 67 -2.00 -1.49 3.16
C LEU A 67 -2.75 -1.29 1.83
N LEU A 68 -2.49 -2.16 0.85
CA LEU A 68 -3.13 -2.21 -0.46
C LEU A 68 -3.29 -3.68 -0.88
N SER A 69 -4.53 -4.11 -1.14
CA SER A 69 -4.86 -5.45 -1.62
C SER A 69 -5.73 -5.38 -2.86
N LEU A 70 -5.49 -6.30 -3.79
CA LEU A 70 -6.32 -6.53 -4.98
C LEU A 70 -6.78 -7.99 -4.96
N LEU A 71 -8.08 -8.21 -4.93
CA LEU A 71 -8.69 -9.52 -4.74
C LEU A 71 -9.72 -9.79 -5.85
N PRO A 72 -9.88 -11.03 -6.33
CA PRO A 72 -11.03 -11.40 -7.14
C PRO A 72 -12.30 -11.30 -6.28
N TYR A 73 -13.36 -10.71 -6.86
CA TYR A 73 -14.66 -10.58 -6.22
C TYR A 73 -15.79 -10.75 -7.25
N GLY A 74 -16.49 -11.87 -7.19
CA GLY A 74 -17.52 -12.22 -8.17
C GLY A 74 -16.93 -12.37 -9.58
N LYS A 75 -17.39 -11.55 -10.53
CA LYS A 75 -16.91 -11.52 -11.92
C LYS A 75 -15.82 -10.46 -12.18
N GLY A 76 -15.39 -9.75 -11.14
CA GLY A 76 -14.39 -8.69 -11.27
C GLY A 76 -13.40 -8.71 -10.13
N HIS A 77 -12.81 -7.56 -9.86
CA HIS A 77 -11.80 -7.39 -8.84
C HIS A 77 -12.18 -6.26 -7.86
N LEU A 78 -11.73 -6.41 -6.62
CA LEU A 78 -11.86 -5.41 -5.57
C LEU A 78 -10.47 -4.99 -5.13
N LEU A 79 -10.19 -3.69 -5.28
CA LEU A 79 -8.98 -3.07 -4.75
C LEU A 79 -9.34 -2.29 -3.47
N ILE A 80 -8.62 -2.59 -2.39
CA ILE A 80 -8.81 -1.97 -1.08
C ILE A 80 -7.49 -1.34 -0.66
N THR A 81 -7.51 -0.07 -0.26
CA THR A 81 -6.35 0.65 0.24
C THR A 81 -6.67 1.40 1.52
N THR A 82 -5.67 1.54 2.37
CA THR A 82 -5.74 2.39 3.57
C THR A 82 -4.94 3.69 3.43
N PHE A 83 -4.08 3.80 2.40
CA PHE A 83 -3.31 5.02 2.14
C PHE A 83 -4.21 6.26 2.13
N LYS A 84 -3.72 7.36 2.70
CA LYS A 84 -4.45 8.63 2.77
C LYS A 84 -4.51 9.28 1.40
N LEU A 85 -5.63 9.10 0.71
CA LEU A 85 -5.89 9.63 -0.64
C LEU A 85 -7.14 10.50 -0.63
N ASN A 86 -7.22 11.41 0.33
CA ASN A 86 -8.30 12.40 0.42
C ASN A 86 -8.01 13.60 -0.48
N ASP A 87 -9.00 14.46 -0.67
CA ASP A 87 -8.92 15.64 -1.53
C ASP A 87 -7.74 16.56 -1.18
N ALA A 88 -7.49 16.78 0.11
CA ALA A 88 -6.39 17.64 0.56
C ALA A 88 -5.02 17.07 0.20
N THR A 89 -4.81 15.78 0.38
CA THR A 89 -3.57 15.10 0.00
C THR A 89 -3.40 15.06 -1.52
N LEU A 90 -4.44 14.67 -2.26
CA LEU A 90 -4.39 14.53 -3.71
C LEU A 90 -4.26 15.88 -4.43
N ALA A 91 -4.64 17.00 -3.82
CA ALA A 91 -4.48 18.32 -4.42
C ALA A 91 -3.01 18.74 -4.62
N VAL A 92 -2.09 18.23 -3.77
CA VAL A 92 -0.71 18.73 -3.70
C VAL A 92 0.37 17.64 -3.73
N ASP A 93 0.02 16.39 -3.43
CA ASP A 93 0.99 15.30 -3.34
C ASP A 93 1.10 14.52 -4.65
N ALA A 94 2.17 14.75 -5.41
CA ALA A 94 2.44 14.06 -6.67
C ALA A 94 2.63 12.54 -6.50
N LEU A 95 3.15 12.09 -5.37
CA LEU A 95 3.27 10.67 -5.06
C LEU A 95 1.88 10.06 -4.83
N GLY A 96 1.01 10.75 -4.10
CA GLY A 96 -0.38 10.36 -3.88
C GLY A 96 -1.18 10.27 -5.18
N GLN A 97 -1.03 11.26 -6.06
CA GLN A 97 -1.64 11.25 -7.40
C GLN A 97 -1.13 10.09 -8.25
N THR A 98 0.18 9.85 -8.25
CA THR A 98 0.79 8.73 -8.99
C THR A 98 0.32 7.39 -8.47
N LEU A 99 0.25 7.23 -7.14
CA LEU A 99 -0.26 6.03 -6.49
C LEU A 99 -1.72 5.77 -6.86
N LEU A 100 -2.57 6.80 -6.84
CA LEU A 100 -3.97 6.66 -7.26
C LEU A 100 -4.08 6.22 -8.71
N ALA A 101 -3.36 6.87 -9.63
CA ALA A 101 -3.35 6.49 -11.03
C ALA A 101 -2.89 5.03 -11.22
N ALA A 102 -1.81 4.63 -10.55
CA ALA A 102 -1.28 3.27 -10.60
C ALA A 102 -2.30 2.24 -10.10
N MET A 103 -3.04 2.52 -9.01
CA MET A 103 -4.08 1.63 -8.50
C MET A 103 -5.26 1.49 -9.47
N VAL A 104 -5.67 2.58 -10.13
CA VAL A 104 -6.74 2.54 -11.14
C VAL A 104 -6.30 1.69 -12.32
N THR A 105 -5.09 1.90 -12.84
CA THR A 105 -4.54 1.06 -13.92
C THR A 105 -4.39 -0.39 -13.49
N LEU A 106 -3.98 -0.64 -12.24
CA LEU A 106 -3.87 -1.99 -11.68
C LEU A 106 -5.23 -2.69 -11.64
N LEU A 107 -6.29 -2.01 -11.20
CA LEU A 107 -7.64 -2.56 -11.15
C LEU A 107 -8.20 -2.84 -12.55
N GLN A 108 -7.89 -1.99 -13.53
CA GLN A 108 -8.32 -2.16 -14.93
C GLN A 108 -7.60 -3.32 -15.65
N ALA A 109 -6.38 -3.63 -15.22
CA ALA A 109 -5.57 -4.70 -15.81
C ALA A 109 -5.77 -6.08 -15.13
N ALA A 110 -6.58 -6.13 -14.08
CA ALA A 110 -6.87 -7.34 -13.30
C ALA A 110 -8.06 -8.12 -13.90
#